data_AF-A0A7X7GHB2-F1
#
_entry.id   AF-A0A7X7GHB2-F1
#
_cell.length_a   1.000
_cell.length_b   1.000
_cell.length_c   1.000
_cell.angle_alpha   90.00
_cell.angle_beta   90.00
_cell.angle_gamma   90.00
#
_symmetry.space_group_name_H-M   'P 1'
#
loop_
_entity.id
_entity.type
_entity.pdbx_description
1 polymer ?
#
loop_
_entity_poly.entity_id
_entity_poly.type
_entity_poly.pdbx_seq_one_letter_code
_entity_poly.pdbx_strand_id
1 'polypeptide(L)'
;AALCSNWRAAQVRPLREIITFDLDEPGAAMAIGALPALASGSEDRELTQQWARAIYEDQPAAEKVEGIHYRSAYRGDRALALWDCSDDIEVAVNLHGQLLDLPLDHGRGRSLMLKALEGTGIPLTSVPDADCEARRRAG
;
A
#
# COMPACT_ATOMS: atom_id res chain seq x y z
N ALA A 1 -0.85 -13.18 6.17
CA ALA A 1 0.45 -12.62 5.72
C ALA A 1 1.58 -13.23 6.55
N ALA A 2 2.63 -13.69 5.87
CA ALA A 2 3.87 -14.14 6.51
C ALA A 2 4.68 -12.92 6.94
N LEU A 3 4.96 -12.72 8.23
CA LEU A 3 5.83 -11.64 8.70
C LEU A 3 7.26 -12.18 8.80
N CYS A 4 8.17 -11.64 7.99
CA CYS A 4 9.58 -11.97 8.04
C CYS A 4 10.39 -10.94 8.83
N SER A 5 11.41 -11.40 9.54
CA SER A 5 12.30 -10.54 10.33
C SER A 5 13.04 -9.50 9.50
N ASN A 6 13.35 -9.80 8.24
CA ASN A 6 14.03 -8.85 7.35
C ASN A 6 13.10 -7.75 6.79
N TRP A 7 11.82 -7.73 7.15
CA TRP A 7 10.89 -6.71 6.70
C TRP A 7 11.03 -5.42 7.51
N ARG A 8 10.56 -4.31 6.95
CA ARG A 8 10.57 -3.00 7.59
C ARG A 8 9.22 -2.33 7.39
N ALA A 9 8.83 -1.49 8.34
CA ALA A 9 7.67 -0.62 8.23
C ALA A 9 8.16 0.83 8.30
N ALA A 10 7.91 1.60 7.25
CA ALA A 10 8.28 3.00 7.18
C ALA A 10 7.02 3.87 7.16
N GLN A 11 7.05 4.96 7.92
CA GLN A 11 6.13 6.07 7.71
C GLN A 11 6.75 7.01 6.69
N VAL A 12 6.03 7.26 5.61
CA VAL A 12 6.45 8.17 4.56
C VAL A 12 5.62 9.45 4.59
N ARG A 13 6.18 10.53 4.05
CA ARG A 13 5.44 11.78 3.84
C ARG A 13 5.75 12.36 2.46
N PRO A 14 4.79 13.05 1.84
CA PRO A 14 5.04 13.78 0.63
C PRO A 14 5.98 14.97 0.87
N LEU A 15 6.80 15.29 -0.13
CA LEU A 15 7.63 16.50 -0.21
C LEU A 15 6.88 17.66 -0.87
N ARG A 16 5.90 17.34 -1.71
CA ARG A 16 4.98 18.25 -2.39
C ARG A 16 3.61 17.62 -2.49
N GLU A 17 2.61 18.37 -2.94
CA GLU A 17 1.32 17.78 -3.27
C GLU A 17 1.46 16.70 -4.36
N ILE A 18 0.89 15.52 -4.10
CA ILE A 18 0.84 14.37 -5.01
C ILE A 18 -0.60 14.25 -5.48
N ILE A 19 -0.83 14.42 -6.78
CA ILE A 19 -2.18 14.41 -7.34
C ILE A 19 -2.62 12.96 -7.50
N THR A 20 -3.70 12.56 -6.84
CA THR A 20 -4.19 11.18 -6.87
C THR A 20 -5.61 11.13 -7.42
N PHE A 21 -5.94 10.05 -8.12
CA PHE A 21 -7.30 9.76 -8.52
C PHE A 21 -8.02 9.05 -7.37
N ASP A 22 -9.07 9.67 -6.83
CA ASP A 22 -9.85 9.08 -5.75
C ASP A 22 -10.94 8.16 -6.30
N LEU A 23 -10.75 6.85 -6.12
CA LEU A 23 -11.70 5.82 -6.54
C LEU A 23 -12.93 5.74 -5.65
N ASP A 24 -12.94 6.42 -4.50
CA ASP A 24 -14.14 6.54 -3.66
C ASP A 24 -15.11 7.63 -4.14
N GLU A 25 -14.68 8.54 -5.01
CA GLU A 25 -15.53 9.61 -5.53
C GLU A 25 -16.68 9.05 -6.38
N PRO A 26 -17.91 9.60 -6.27
CA PRO A 26 -19.05 9.12 -7.05
C PRO A 26 -18.77 9.12 -8.55
N GLY A 27 -18.84 7.94 -9.16
CA GLY A 27 -18.61 7.75 -10.60
C GLY A 27 -17.16 7.54 -11.02
N ALA A 28 -16.18 7.66 -10.11
CA ALA A 28 -14.77 7.44 -10.42
C ALA A 28 -14.49 6.02 -10.93
N ALA A 29 -15.08 4.99 -10.31
CA ALA A 29 -14.98 3.61 -10.78
C ALA A 29 -15.55 3.43 -12.20
N MET A 30 -16.67 4.08 -12.52
CA MET A 30 -17.25 4.01 -13.87
C MET A 30 -16.37 4.69 -14.92
N ALA A 31 -15.68 5.78 -14.56
CA ALA A 31 -14.78 6.50 -15.46
C ALA A 31 -13.61 5.65 -15.96
N ILE A 32 -13.26 4.58 -15.25
CA ILE A 32 -12.16 3.66 -15.59
C ILE A 32 -12.66 2.28 -16.04
N GLY A 33 -13.96 2.15 -16.31
CA GLY A 33 -14.58 0.88 -16.68
C GLY A 33 -14.59 -0.16 -15.56
N ALA A 34 -14.38 0.26 -14.31
CA ALA A 34 -14.48 -0.61 -13.15
C ALA A 34 -15.93 -0.66 -12.62
N LEU A 35 -16.41 -1.86 -12.36
CA LEU A 35 -17.68 -2.08 -11.65
C LEU A 35 -17.49 -1.71 -10.16
N PRO A 36 -18.58 -1.50 -9.37
CA PRO A 36 -18.51 -1.23 -7.92
C PRO A 36 -17.77 -2.28 -7.07
N ALA A 37 -17.20 -3.31 -7.68
CA ALA A 37 -16.46 -4.40 -7.05
C ALA A 37 -14.99 -4.07 -6.71
N LEU A 38 -14.47 -2.89 -7.06
CA LEU A 38 -13.12 -2.45 -6.65
C LEU A 38 -12.86 -2.59 -5.14
N ALA A 39 -13.89 -2.39 -4.32
CA ALA A 39 -13.79 -2.50 -2.86
C ALA A 39 -14.04 -3.93 -2.31
N SER A 40 -14.51 -4.88 -3.13
CA SER A 40 -14.88 -6.23 -2.64
C SER A 40 -13.70 -7.20 -2.57
N GLY A 41 -12.57 -6.88 -3.22
CA GLY A 41 -11.35 -7.68 -3.11
C GLY A 41 -11.37 -9.04 -3.79
N SER A 42 -12.43 -9.35 -4.53
CA SER A 42 -12.63 -10.61 -5.25
C SER A 42 -12.23 -10.52 -6.72
N GLU A 43 -11.78 -9.36 -7.19
CA GLU A 43 -11.46 -9.13 -8.60
C GLU A 43 -10.12 -9.77 -8.99
N ASP A 44 -10.06 -10.24 -10.24
CA ASP A 44 -8.85 -10.83 -10.80
C ASP A 44 -7.71 -9.79 -10.77
N ARG A 45 -6.50 -10.24 -10.38
CA ARG A 45 -5.31 -9.39 -10.37
C ARG A 45 -5.05 -8.77 -11.73
N GLU A 46 -5.25 -9.51 -12.82
CA GLU A 46 -5.07 -9.00 -14.18
C GLU A 46 -6.03 -7.83 -14.46
N LEU A 47 -7.29 -7.96 -14.05
CA LEU A 47 -8.30 -6.91 -14.20
C LEU A 47 -7.95 -5.66 -13.38
N THR A 48 -7.50 -5.83 -12.12
CA THR A 48 -7.07 -4.70 -11.29
C THR A 48 -5.86 -3.96 -11.86
N GLN A 49 -4.96 -4.67 -12.55
CA GLN A 49 -3.82 -4.07 -13.23
C GLN A 49 -4.22 -3.35 -14.52
N GLN A 50 -5.20 -3.87 -15.26
CA GLN A 50 -5.76 -3.18 -16.43
C GLN A 50 -6.39 -1.85 -16.04
N TRP A 51 -7.12 -1.79 -14.93
CA TRP A 51 -7.67 -0.53 -14.40
C TRP A 51 -6.58 0.45 -13.99
N ALA A 52 -5.54 -0.01 -13.26
CA ALA A 52 -4.41 0.85 -12.90
C ALA A 52 -3.71 1.43 -14.13
N ARG A 53 -3.54 0.61 -15.18
CA ARG A 53 -2.98 1.04 -16.47
C ARG A 53 -3.87 2.06 -17.17
N ALA A 54 -5.18 1.82 -17.25
CA ALA A 54 -6.12 2.76 -17.85
C ALA A 54 -6.10 4.12 -17.14
N ILE A 55 -6.01 4.14 -15.81
CA ILE A 55 -5.90 5.41 -15.05
C ILE A 55 -4.60 6.16 -15.40
N TYR A 56 -3.49 5.44 -15.49
CA TYR A 56 -2.19 6.04 -15.80
C TYR A 56 -2.10 6.52 -17.26
N GLU A 57 -2.59 5.73 -18.21
CA GLU A 57 -2.50 6.00 -19.64
C GLU A 57 -3.59 6.97 -20.13
N ASP A 58 -4.85 6.72 -19.76
CA ASP A 58 -6.00 7.46 -20.30
C ASP A 58 -6.28 8.76 -19.54
N GLN A 59 -5.65 8.96 -18.37
CA GLN A 59 -5.79 10.15 -17.52
C GLN A 59 -7.26 10.61 -17.42
N PRO A 60 -8.15 9.79 -16.83
CA PRO A 60 -9.56 10.11 -16.72
C PRO A 60 -9.84 11.29 -15.78
N ALA A 61 -8.89 11.63 -14.90
CA ALA A 61 -8.85 12.92 -14.24
C ALA A 61 -8.36 13.97 -15.25
N ALA A 62 -8.97 15.16 -15.26
CA ALA A 62 -8.60 16.24 -16.18
C ALA A 62 -7.11 16.66 -16.11
N GLU A 63 -6.37 16.19 -15.11
CA GLU A 63 -4.94 16.38 -14.92
C GLU A 63 -4.23 15.03 -14.76
N LYS A 64 -2.94 14.99 -15.09
CA LYS A 64 -2.11 13.80 -14.92
C LYS A 64 -2.05 13.43 -13.44
N VAL A 65 -2.46 12.20 -13.12
CA VAL A 65 -2.41 11.65 -11.76
C VAL A 65 -1.13 10.84 -11.53
N GLU A 66 -0.68 10.85 -10.29
CA GLU A 66 0.57 10.22 -9.82
C GLU A 66 0.29 9.05 -8.87
N GLY A 67 -0.99 8.75 -8.67
CA GLY A 67 -1.43 7.63 -7.88
C GLY A 67 -2.94 7.49 -7.84
N ILE A 68 -3.38 6.47 -7.11
CA ILE A 68 -4.78 6.18 -6.83
C ILE A 68 -5.00 6.04 -5.34
N HIS A 69 -6.00 6.75 -4.85
CA HIS A 69 -6.56 6.56 -3.53
C HIS A 69 -7.79 5.66 -3.64
N TYR A 70 -7.88 4.61 -2.81
CA TYR A 70 -8.92 3.60 -2.95
C TYR A 70 -9.24 2.90 -1.63
N ARG A 71 -10.41 2.26 -1.55
CA ARG A 71 -10.72 1.36 -0.43
C ARG A 71 -10.10 -0.01 -0.62
N SER A 72 -9.30 -0.41 0.35
CA SER A 72 -8.65 -1.71 0.34
C SER A 72 -9.67 -2.84 0.54
N ALA A 73 -9.50 -3.89 -0.24
CA ALA A 73 -10.17 -5.18 -0.09
C ALA A 73 -10.05 -5.81 1.32
N TYR A 74 -8.98 -5.49 2.04
CA TYR A 74 -8.67 -6.13 3.31
C TYR A 74 -9.52 -5.61 4.47
N ARG A 75 -10.27 -4.50 4.29
CA ARG A 75 -11.15 -3.93 5.34
C ARG A 75 -12.06 -2.77 4.94
N GLY A 76 -12.01 -2.32 3.69
CA GLY A 76 -12.65 -1.06 3.28
C GLY A 76 -11.95 0.19 3.84
N ASP A 77 -10.78 0.04 4.46
CA ASP A 77 -9.93 1.15 4.90
C ASP A 77 -9.17 1.74 3.70
N ARG A 78 -8.83 3.03 3.80
CA ARG A 78 -8.14 3.79 2.75
C ARG A 78 -6.74 3.24 2.47
N ALA A 79 -6.44 3.08 1.19
CA ALA A 79 -5.15 2.67 0.66
C ALA A 79 -4.73 3.62 -0.46
N LEU A 80 -3.43 3.61 -0.74
CA LEU A 80 -2.79 4.48 -1.71
C LEU A 80 -1.82 3.65 -2.54
N ALA A 81 -1.88 3.77 -3.86
CA ALA A 81 -0.84 3.31 -4.76
C ALA A 81 -0.30 4.49 -5.54
N LEU A 82 1.03 4.59 -5.67
CA LEU A 82 1.72 5.72 -6.27
C LEU A 82 2.58 5.23 -7.43
N TRP A 83 2.68 6.06 -8.48
CA TRP A 83 3.49 5.83 -9.67
C TRP A 83 4.62 6.85 -9.74
N ASP A 84 5.85 6.38 -9.94
CA ASP A 84 7.03 7.22 -10.20
C ASP A 84 7.31 8.35 -9.18
N CYS A 85 6.81 8.24 -7.95
CA CYS A 85 6.94 9.26 -6.89
C CYS A 85 8.20 9.11 -6.01
N SER A 86 9.28 8.46 -6.48
CA SER A 86 10.44 8.15 -5.63
C SER A 86 11.15 9.38 -5.09
N ASP A 87 11.15 10.47 -5.86
CA ASP A 87 11.81 11.73 -5.51
C ASP A 87 10.86 12.72 -4.81
N ASP A 88 9.57 12.38 -4.72
CA ASP A 88 8.51 13.23 -4.18
C ASP A 88 8.03 12.79 -2.79
N ILE A 89 8.63 11.73 -2.26
CA ILE A 89 8.29 11.11 -0.99
C ILE A 89 9.57 10.88 -0.22
N GLU A 90 9.54 11.13 1.08
CA GLU A 90 10.62 10.75 1.97
C GLU A 90 10.13 10.01 3.20
N VAL A 91 11.05 9.29 3.85
CA VAL A 91 10.79 8.69 5.15
C VAL A 91 10.64 9.82 6.18
N ALA A 92 9.51 9.83 6.87
CA ALA A 92 9.24 10.84 7.88
C ALA A 92 10.24 10.74 9.04
N VAL A 93 10.51 11.87 9.71
CA VAL A 93 11.33 11.91 10.93
C VAL A 93 10.44 12.18 12.14
N ASN A 94 10.81 11.60 13.29
CA ASN A 94 10.15 11.89 14.56
C ASN A 94 10.62 13.24 15.14
N LEU A 95 10.05 13.64 16.27
CA LEU A 95 10.40 14.88 16.99
C LEU A 95 11.87 14.95 17.44
N HIS A 96 12.59 13.83 17.45
CA HIS A 96 14.02 13.73 17.78
C HIS A 96 14.92 13.62 16.54
N GLY A 97 14.37 13.83 15.33
CA GLY A 97 15.11 13.76 14.07
C GLY A 97 15.46 12.34 13.62
N GLN A 98 14.87 11.30 14.21
CA GLN A 98 15.11 9.92 13.82
C GLN A 98 14.14 9.50 12.72
N LEU A 99 14.63 8.79 11.70
CA LEU A 99 13.79 8.22 10.65
C LEU A 99 12.75 7.26 11.24
N LEU A 100 11.51 7.43 10.81
CA LEU A 100 10.38 6.54 11.10
C LEU A 100 10.41 5.36 10.14
N ASP A 101 11.52 4.63 10.16
CA ASP A 101 11.73 3.39 9.43
C ASP A 101 12.16 2.31 10.43
N LEU A 102 11.20 1.43 10.74
CA LEU A 102 11.30 0.45 11.79
C LEU A 102 11.56 -0.93 11.19
N PRO A 103 12.71 -1.57 11.50
CA PRO A 103 12.85 -2.99 11.21
C PRO A 103 11.79 -3.79 11.97
N LEU A 104 11.26 -4.80 11.31
CA LEU A 104 10.33 -5.78 11.86
C LEU A 104 11.06 -7.05 12.32
N ASP A 105 12.39 -6.97 12.44
CA ASP A 105 13.18 -7.96 13.14
C ASP A 105 12.79 -8.02 14.63
N HIS A 106 13.27 -9.04 15.31
CA HIS A 106 12.96 -9.33 16.69
C HIS A 106 13.12 -8.09 17.60
N GLY A 107 12.02 -7.37 17.88
CA GLY A 107 12.08 -6.12 18.64
C GLY A 107 10.81 -5.24 18.57
N ARG A 108 10.99 -3.96 18.87
CA ARG A 108 9.91 -2.95 19.04
C ARG A 108 9.05 -2.78 17.78
N GLY A 109 9.65 -2.78 16.59
CA GLY A 109 8.91 -2.62 15.33
C GLY A 109 7.92 -3.76 15.11
N ARG A 110 8.36 -5.01 15.35
CA ARG A 110 7.48 -6.19 15.32
C ARG A 110 6.33 -6.09 16.33
N SER A 111 6.60 -5.73 17.58
CA SER A 111 5.55 -5.59 18.60
C SER A 111 4.51 -4.51 18.25
N LEU A 112 4.96 -3.37 17.71
CA LEU A 112 4.07 -2.30 17.26
C LEU A 112 3.22 -2.75 16.06
N MET A 113 3.83 -3.45 15.11
CA MET A 113 3.12 -4.00 13.94
C MET A 113 2.08 -5.02 14.36
N LEU A 114 2.42 -5.98 15.23
CA LEU A 114 1.48 -6.97 15.75
C LEU A 114 0.30 -6.29 16.48
N LYS A 115 0.58 -5.26 17.29
CA LYS A 115 -0.46 -4.50 17.99
C LYS A 115 -1.35 -3.70 17.02
N ALA A 116 -0.78 -3.12 15.98
CA ALA A 116 -1.55 -2.40 14.95
C ALA A 116 -2.42 -3.34 14.11
N LEU A 117 -1.98 -4.59 13.94
CA LEU A 117 -2.72 -5.62 13.21
C LEU A 117 -3.71 -6.39 14.10
N GLU A 118 -3.62 -6.26 15.41
CA GLU A 118 -4.57 -6.84 16.36
C GLU A 118 -5.98 -6.26 16.10
N GLY A 119 -6.98 -7.13 15.95
CA GLY A 119 -8.34 -6.72 15.59
C GLY A 119 -8.55 -6.36 14.11
N THR A 120 -7.52 -6.46 13.26
CA THR A 120 -7.69 -6.24 11.81
C THR A 120 -8.28 -7.43 11.08
N GLY A 121 -8.27 -8.62 11.68
CA GLY A 121 -8.73 -9.86 11.03
C GLY A 121 -7.78 -10.38 9.94
N ILE A 122 -6.64 -9.72 9.71
CA ILE A 122 -5.58 -10.20 8.82
C ILE A 122 -4.89 -11.38 9.53
N PRO A 123 -4.96 -12.61 9.00
CA PRO A 123 -4.29 -13.75 9.63
C PRO A 123 -2.79 -13.55 9.52
N LEU A 124 -2.09 -13.49 10.65
CA LEU A 124 -0.64 -13.35 10.70
C LEU A 124 -0.01 -14.70 10.98
N THR A 125 0.93 -15.07 10.13
CA THR A 125 1.78 -16.23 10.36
C THR A 125 3.19 -15.73 10.61
N SER A 126 3.71 -15.96 11.81
CA SER A 126 5.12 -15.72 12.09
C SER A 126 5.93 -16.73 11.29
N VAL A 127 6.82 -16.27 10.42
CA VAL A 127 7.77 -17.14 9.73
C VAL A 127 9.07 -17.17 10.54
N PRO A 128 9.63 -18.34 10.86
CA PRO A 128 10.95 -18.44 11.49
C PRO A 128 12.02 -17.78 10.62
N ASP A 129 13.04 -17.18 11.23
CA ASP A 129 14.11 -16.48 10.49
C ASP A 129 14.80 -17.35 9.43
N ALA A 130 15.00 -18.63 9.76
CA ALA A 130 15.59 -19.61 8.84
C ALA A 130 14.79 -19.77 7.53
N ASP A 131 13.46 -19.59 7.57
CA ASP A 131 12.58 -19.71 6.42
C ASP A 131 12.41 -18.38 5.65
N CYS A 132 12.85 -17.27 6.24
CA CYS A 132 12.79 -15.95 5.60
C CYS A 132 13.91 -15.73 4.57
N GLU A 133 15.09 -16.30 4.78
CA GLU A 133 16.20 -16.21 3.81
C GLU A 133 15.90 -17.01 2.52
N ALA A 134 15.21 -18.14 2.64
CA ALA A 134 14.85 -18.99 1.50
C ALA A 134 13.93 -18.30 0.49
N ARG A 135 13.02 -17.42 0.96
CA ARG A 135 12.11 -16.67 0.08
C ARG A 135 12.76 -15.52 -0.67
N ARG A 136 13.94 -15.04 -0.23
CA ARG A 136 14.69 -13.96 -0.89
C ARG A 136 15.31 -14.39 -2.23
N ARG A 137 15.47 -15.71 -2.46
CA ARG A 137 16.05 -16.26 -3.70
C ARG A 137 15.02 -16.70 -4.74
N ALA A 138 13.72 -16.64 -4.41
CA ALA A 138 12.64 -17.15 -5.24
C ALA A 138 11.76 -16.05 -5.85
N GLY A 139 12.20 -14.78 -5.78
CA GLY A 139 11.51 -13.62 -6.35
C GLY A 139 12.33 -12.99 -7.47
#